data_AF-A0A4Y2HL30-F1
#
_entry.id   AF-A0A4Y2HL30-F1
#
_cell.length_a   1.000
_cell.length_b   1.000
_cell.length_c   1.000
_cell.angle_alpha   90.00
_cell.angle_beta   90.00
_cell.angle_gamma   90.00
#
_symmetry.space_group_name_H-M   'P 1'
#
loop_
_entity.id
_entity.type
_entity.pdbx_description
1 polymer ?
#
loop_
_entity_poly.entity_id
_entity_poly.type
_entity_poly.pdbx_seq_one_letter_code
_entity_poly.pdbx_strand_id
1 'polypeptide(L)'
;MTLLNTEDAPPSFFHPNGTVGRPYLTVSSTPIANNIEWNILNDETMSDHKYILINIKLNRHSMSFQRFKTKYEGHRKLRANLNQQSQALITKLNNCMTKEDLEVAFTDVHHSLIDIIRQLLNSLLTNRRIVIQTNG
;
A
#
# COMPACT_ATOMS: atom_id res chain seq x y z
N MET A 1 1.11 11.95 -20.93
CA MET A 1 0.13 12.91 -20.40
C MET A 1 -0.97 13.01 -21.42
N THR A 2 -2.23 12.97 -21.01
CA THR A 2 -3.40 12.90 -21.91
C THR A 2 -4.37 14.01 -21.56
N LEU A 3 -4.82 14.75 -22.57
CA LEU A 3 -5.88 15.76 -22.45
C LEU A 3 -7.23 15.06 -22.30
N LEU A 4 -8.01 15.46 -21.29
CA LEU A 4 -9.33 14.87 -21.00
C LEU A 4 -10.51 15.70 -21.51
N ASN A 5 -10.32 16.99 -21.77
CA ASN A 5 -11.34 17.82 -22.38
C ASN A 5 -11.69 17.26 -23.77
N THR A 6 -12.98 17.05 -24.03
CA THR A 6 -13.45 16.68 -25.37
C THR A 6 -13.61 17.94 -26.24
N GLU A 7 -13.40 17.79 -27.55
CA GLU A 7 -13.52 18.92 -28.49
C GLU A 7 -14.96 19.47 -28.57
N ASP A 8 -15.94 18.61 -28.40
CA ASP A 8 -17.37 18.89 -28.44
C ASP A 8 -17.96 19.35 -27.09
N ALA A 9 -17.14 19.41 -26.03
CA ALA A 9 -17.59 19.81 -24.70
C ALA A 9 -18.30 21.18 -24.71
N PRO A 10 -19.42 21.39 -24.01
CA PRO A 10 -20.03 22.72 -23.96
C PRO A 10 -19.09 23.74 -23.28
N PRO A 11 -19.36 25.04 -23.36
CA PRO A 11 -18.65 26.03 -22.57
C PRO A 11 -18.82 25.77 -21.07
N SER A 12 -17.77 26.04 -20.29
CA SER A 12 -17.76 25.87 -18.84
C SER A 12 -17.83 27.21 -18.09
N PHE A 13 -17.87 28.32 -18.82
CA PHE A 13 -17.91 29.68 -18.28
C PHE A 13 -18.89 30.54 -19.10
N PHE A 14 -19.75 31.27 -18.39
CA PHE A 14 -20.79 32.14 -18.94
C PHE A 14 -20.86 33.42 -18.12
N HIS A 15 -20.28 34.50 -18.65
CA HIS A 15 -20.32 35.79 -17.99
C HIS A 15 -21.64 36.52 -18.27
N PRO A 16 -22.19 37.31 -17.32
CA PRO A 16 -23.42 38.09 -17.53
C PRO A 16 -23.39 39.08 -18.71
N ASN A 17 -22.20 39.48 -19.17
CA ASN A 17 -22.03 40.35 -20.35
C ASN A 17 -22.12 39.60 -21.69
N GLY A 18 -22.43 38.30 -21.69
CA GLY A 18 -22.54 37.47 -22.89
C GLY A 18 -21.24 36.77 -23.31
N THR A 19 -20.13 36.96 -22.59
CA THR A 19 -18.88 36.24 -22.86
C THR A 19 -19.02 34.78 -22.46
N VAL A 20 -18.65 33.87 -23.37
CA VAL A 20 -18.75 32.41 -23.17
C VAL A 20 -17.40 31.78 -23.45
N GLY A 21 -16.93 30.87 -22.59
CA GLY A 21 -15.58 30.33 -22.69
C GLY A 21 -15.38 28.92 -22.12
N ARG A 22 -14.19 28.38 -22.40
CA ARG A 22 -13.68 27.09 -21.89
C ARG A 22 -12.33 27.29 -21.19
N PRO A 23 -12.28 28.02 -20.05
CA PRO A 23 -11.02 28.33 -19.39
C PRO A 23 -10.36 27.12 -18.69
N TYR A 24 -11.09 26.02 -18.50
CA TYR A 24 -10.60 24.88 -17.71
C TYR A 24 -9.93 23.81 -18.57
N LEU A 25 -8.73 23.42 -18.17
CA LEU A 25 -7.95 22.35 -18.76
C LEU A 25 -7.83 21.19 -17.79
N THR A 26 -8.26 20.00 -18.20
CA THR A 26 -8.15 18.76 -17.41
C THR A 26 -7.21 17.80 -18.11
N VAL A 27 -6.17 17.37 -17.40
CA VAL A 27 -5.10 16.52 -17.92
C VAL A 27 -4.81 15.39 -16.96
N SER A 28 -4.40 14.25 -17.50
CA SER A 28 -4.15 13.05 -16.72
C SER A 28 -2.88 12.32 -17.17
N SER A 29 -2.40 11.41 -16.33
CA SER A 29 -1.38 10.46 -16.76
C SER A 29 -2.01 9.46 -17.74
N THR A 30 -1.24 9.09 -18.76
CA THR A 30 -1.74 8.23 -19.84
C THR A 30 -2.27 6.87 -19.35
N PRO A 31 -1.69 6.20 -18.33
CA PRO A 31 -2.21 4.92 -17.84
C PRO A 31 -3.61 4.97 -17.23
N ILE A 32 -4.03 6.11 -16.67
CA ILE A 32 -5.32 6.22 -15.99
C ILE A 32 -6.37 6.94 -16.84
N ALA A 33 -5.96 7.63 -17.91
CA ALA A 33 -6.85 8.44 -18.76
C ALA A 33 -8.01 7.61 -19.33
N ASN A 34 -7.76 6.37 -19.76
CA ASN A 34 -8.79 5.47 -20.31
C ASN A 34 -9.85 5.05 -19.26
N ASN A 35 -9.55 5.21 -17.98
CA ASN A 35 -10.46 4.88 -16.88
C ASN A 35 -11.22 6.12 -16.36
N ILE A 36 -11.01 7.28 -16.98
CA ILE A 36 -11.62 8.54 -16.56
C ILE A 36 -12.75 8.86 -17.52
N GLU A 37 -13.94 9.05 -16.96
CA GLU A 37 -15.08 9.67 -17.61
C GLU A 37 -15.08 11.16 -17.24
N TRP A 38 -15.06 12.01 -18.25
CA TRP A 38 -14.98 13.46 -18.11
C TRP A 38 -16.19 14.11 -18.76
N ASN A 39 -16.83 15.06 -18.07
CA ASN A 39 -17.97 15.81 -18.63
C ASN A 39 -18.14 17.18 -17.96
N ILE A 40 -18.87 18.08 -18.61
CA ILE A 40 -19.38 19.32 -17.99
C ILE A 40 -20.82 19.07 -17.57
N LEU A 41 -21.12 19.33 -16.30
CA LEU A 41 -22.45 19.16 -15.77
C LEU A 41 -23.33 20.37 -16.10
N ASN A 42 -24.61 20.11 -16.34
CA ASN A 42 -25.63 21.13 -16.63
C ASN A 42 -26.42 21.54 -15.38
N ASP A 43 -25.89 21.26 -14.19
CA ASP A 43 -26.53 21.65 -12.93
C ASP A 43 -26.60 23.18 -12.82
N GLU A 44 -27.68 23.66 -12.20
CA GLU A 44 -27.77 25.07 -11.82
C GLU A 44 -26.69 25.38 -10.77
N THR A 45 -25.84 26.34 -11.08
CA THR A 45 -24.81 26.84 -10.16
C THR A 45 -25.08 28.32 -9.88
N MET A 46 -24.77 28.78 -8.66
CA MET A 46 -24.77 30.21 -8.32
C MET A 46 -23.46 30.89 -8.75
N SER A 47 -22.81 30.37 -9.79
CA SER A 47 -21.55 30.84 -10.36
C SER A 47 -21.70 31.00 -11.86
N ASP A 48 -20.91 31.88 -12.44
CA ASP A 48 -20.67 31.97 -13.88
C ASP A 48 -19.89 30.76 -14.45
N HIS A 49 -19.50 29.79 -13.61
CA HIS A 49 -18.82 28.56 -13.99
C HIS A 49 -19.69 27.31 -13.80
N LYS A 50 -19.62 26.40 -14.78
CA LYS A 50 -20.21 25.05 -14.69
C LYS A 50 -19.28 24.07 -13.99
N TYR A 51 -19.87 23.07 -13.34
CA TYR A 51 -19.11 21.98 -12.75
C TYR A 51 -18.50 21.07 -13.82
N ILE A 52 -17.29 20.57 -13.52
CA ILE A 52 -16.61 19.53 -14.31
C ILE A 52 -16.66 18.23 -13.52
N LEU A 53 -17.26 17.20 -14.11
CA LEU A 53 -17.26 15.85 -13.59
C LEU A 53 -16.00 15.12 -14.04
N ILE A 54 -15.31 14.49 -13.10
CA ILE A 54 -14.21 13.56 -13.35
C ILE A 54 -14.51 12.29 -12.56
N ASN A 55 -14.97 11.25 -13.24
CA ASN A 55 -15.29 9.97 -12.64
C ASN A 55 -14.20 8.94 -12.99
N ILE A 56 -13.49 8.43 -11.98
CA ILE A 56 -12.35 7.52 -12.18
C ILE A 56 -12.77 6.09 -11.84
N LYS A 57 -12.89 5.23 -12.86
CA LYS A 57 -13.24 3.81 -12.74
C LYS A 57 -11.97 3.00 -12.45
N LEU A 58 -11.62 2.86 -11.17
CA LEU A 58 -10.49 2.04 -10.75
C LEU A 58 -10.93 0.66 -10.28
N ASN A 59 -10.41 -0.40 -10.92
CA ASN A 59 -10.43 -1.74 -10.35
C ASN A 59 -9.42 -1.79 -9.19
N ARG A 60 -9.88 -1.45 -7.98
CA ARG A 60 -9.05 -1.53 -6.78
C ARG A 60 -8.97 -2.99 -6.33
N HIS A 61 -7.86 -3.65 -6.65
CA HIS A 61 -7.49 -4.88 -5.96
C HIS A 61 -6.97 -4.51 -4.57
N SER A 62 -7.83 -4.60 -3.55
CA SER A 62 -7.40 -4.40 -2.17
C SER A 62 -6.71 -5.67 -1.67
N MET A 63 -5.39 -5.60 -1.49
CA MET A 63 -4.64 -6.65 -0.81
C MET A 63 -4.52 -6.27 0.67
N SER A 64 -5.18 -7.05 1.54
CA SER A 64 -5.04 -6.90 2.99
C SER A 64 -3.93 -7.82 3.48
N PHE A 65 -2.88 -7.24 4.07
CA PHE A 65 -1.88 -8.01 4.79
C PHE A 65 -2.13 -7.90 6.29
N GLN A 66 -2.15 -9.03 6.96
CA GLN A 66 -2.18 -9.04 8.42
C GLN A 66 -0.83 -8.54 8.96
N ARG A 67 -0.78 -7.24 9.27
CA ARG A 67 0.41 -6.64 9.87
C ARG A 67 0.47 -6.98 11.36
N PHE A 68 1.31 -7.94 11.73
CA PHE A 68 1.66 -8.18 13.13
C PHE A 68 2.57 -7.05 13.63
N LYS A 69 2.00 -6.01 14.24
CA LYS A 69 2.79 -5.04 15.02
C LYS A 69 3.21 -5.70 16.33
N THR A 70 4.51 -5.68 16.60
CA THR A 70 5.03 -5.95 17.93
C THR A 70 4.63 -4.79 18.85
N LYS A 71 3.62 -4.98 19.71
CA LYS A 71 3.29 -3.99 20.76
C LYS A 71 4.37 -4.09 21.84
N TYR A 72 4.97 -2.97 22.23
CA TYR A 72 6.05 -2.79 23.24
C TYR A 72 7.17 -3.85 23.19
N GLU A 73 8.41 -3.43 22.93
CA GLU A 73 9.62 -4.30 23.06
C GLU A 73 9.76 -5.49 22.11
N GLY A 74 8.79 -5.85 21.27
CA GLY A 74 8.94 -7.06 20.43
C GLY A 74 10.06 -6.96 19.38
N HIS A 75 10.45 -5.76 18.95
CA HIS A 75 11.68 -5.58 18.16
C HIS A 75 12.95 -5.87 18.99
N ARG A 76 12.95 -5.55 20.29
CA ARG A 76 14.05 -5.89 21.21
C ARG A 76 14.12 -7.39 21.45
N LYS A 77 12.97 -8.07 21.58
CA LYS A 77 12.91 -9.54 21.67
C LYS A 77 13.43 -10.23 20.41
N LEU A 78 13.01 -9.76 19.24
CA LEU A 78 13.54 -10.25 17.96
C LEU A 78 15.06 -10.06 17.89
N ARG A 79 15.55 -8.85 18.22
CA ARG A 79 16.98 -8.54 18.23
C ARG A 79 17.76 -9.41 19.23
N ALA A 80 17.22 -9.62 20.43
CA ALA A 80 17.85 -10.47 21.44
C ALA A 80 17.97 -11.93 20.96
N ASN A 81 16.89 -12.50 20.41
CA ASN A 81 16.88 -13.87 19.90
C ASN A 81 17.82 -14.03 18.70
N LEU A 82 17.86 -13.06 17.79
CA LEU A 82 18.81 -13.05 16.66
C LEU A 82 20.24 -13.00 17.16
N ASN A 83 20.56 -12.09 18.09
CA ASN A 83 21.91 -11.96 18.65
C ASN A 83 22.35 -13.21 19.41
N GLN A 84 21.42 -13.92 20.06
CA GLN A 84 21.74 -15.17 20.76
C GLN A 84 22.22 -16.27 19.80
N GLN A 85 21.63 -16.35 18.60
CA GLN A 85 21.96 -17.40 17.62
C GLN A 85 22.99 -16.96 16.57
N SER A 86 23.15 -15.65 16.35
CA SER A 86 24.00 -15.12 15.28
C SER A 86 25.44 -15.55 15.39
N GLN A 87 26.02 -15.57 16.60
CA GLN A 87 27.42 -15.91 16.78
C GLN A 87 27.70 -17.37 16.39
N ALA A 88 26.83 -18.30 16.77
CA ALA A 88 26.96 -19.71 16.43
C ALA A 88 26.83 -19.94 14.92
N LEU A 89 25.87 -19.27 14.27
CA LEU A 89 25.66 -19.35 12.82
C LEU A 89 26.82 -18.75 12.03
N ILE A 90 27.35 -17.60 12.47
CA ILE A 90 28.53 -16.97 11.85
C ILE A 90 29.74 -17.90 11.95
N THR A 91 30.01 -18.47 13.13
CA THR A 91 31.11 -19.42 13.31
C THR A 91 30.93 -20.65 12.40
N LYS A 92 29.71 -21.17 12.28
CA LYS A 92 29.43 -22.31 11.40
C LYS A 92 29.69 -21.98 9.93
N LEU A 93 29.24 -20.82 9.45
CA LEU A 93 29.50 -20.36 8.08
C LEU A 93 31.00 -20.18 7.82
N ASN A 94 31.73 -19.61 8.77
CA ASN A 94 33.18 -19.38 8.63
C ASN A 94 34.00 -20.68 8.60
N ASN A 95 33.47 -21.78 9.14
CA ASN A 95 34.15 -23.06 9.21
C ASN A 95 33.76 -24.02 8.07
N CYS A 96 32.92 -23.59 7.12
CA CYS A 96 32.55 -24.41 5.97
C CYS A 96 33.75 -24.57 5.03
N MET A 97 34.15 -25.81 4.73
CA MET A 97 35.29 -26.11 3.87
C MET A 97 34.87 -26.73 2.53
N THR A 98 33.65 -27.24 2.46
CA THR A 98 33.07 -27.87 1.27
C THR A 98 31.75 -27.23 0.87
N LYS A 99 31.28 -27.53 -0.34
CA LYS A 99 29.97 -27.09 -0.82
C LYS A 99 28.86 -27.70 0.03
N GLU A 100 29.00 -28.96 0.41
CA GLU A 100 28.07 -29.69 1.25
C GLU A 100 27.96 -29.06 2.64
N ASP A 101 29.08 -28.65 3.25
CA ASP A 101 29.08 -27.92 4.53
C ASP A 101 28.30 -26.61 4.42
N LEU A 102 28.49 -25.89 3.31
CA LEU A 102 27.82 -24.61 3.06
C LEU A 102 26.31 -24.80 2.88
N GLU A 103 25.87 -25.83 2.15
CA GLU A 103 24.44 -26.15 1.97
C GLU A 103 23.76 -26.49 3.31
N VAL A 104 24.45 -27.26 4.16
CA VAL A 104 23.97 -27.57 5.52
C VAL A 104 23.92 -26.31 6.38
N ALA A 105 24.98 -25.50 6.39
CA ALA A 105 25.03 -24.27 7.17
C ALA A 105 23.94 -23.27 6.73
N PHE A 106 23.67 -23.17 5.42
CA PHE A 106 22.62 -22.32 4.87
C PHE A 106 21.23 -22.80 5.30
N THR A 107 20.98 -24.11 5.22
CA THR A 107 19.73 -24.73 5.68
C THR A 107 19.49 -24.45 7.17
N ASP A 108 20.53 -24.55 7.99
CA ASP A 108 20.44 -24.29 9.42
C ASP A 108 20.18 -22.82 9.75
N VAL A 109 20.82 -21.88 9.03
CA VAL A 109 20.52 -20.45 9.14
C VAL A 109 19.04 -20.21 8.84
N HIS A 110 18.52 -20.81 7.76
CA HIS A 110 17.12 -20.68 7.38
C HIS A 110 16.16 -21.22 8.45
N HIS A 111 16.42 -22.43 8.97
CA HIS A 111 15.61 -23.01 10.03
C HIS A 111 15.64 -22.17 11.31
N SER A 112 16.82 -21.72 11.75
CA SER A 112 16.99 -20.82 12.90
C SER A 112 16.16 -19.53 12.75
N LEU A 113 16.20 -18.89 11.58
CA LEU A 113 15.41 -17.68 11.33
C LEU A 113 13.91 -17.93 11.41
N ILE A 114 13.44 -19.03 10.81
CA ILE A 114 12.04 -19.43 10.85
C ILE A 114 11.59 -19.66 12.30
N ASP A 115 12.40 -20.36 13.10
CA ASP A 115 12.05 -20.67 14.48
C ASP A 115 12.04 -19.43 15.38
N ILE A 116 12.98 -18.49 15.19
CA ILE A 116 12.95 -17.18 15.87
C ILE A 116 11.66 -16.42 15.55
N ILE A 117 11.24 -16.41 14.28
CA ILE A 117 10.00 -15.75 13.86
C ILE A 117 8.77 -16.45 14.46
N ARG A 118 8.73 -17.78 14.46
CA ARG A 118 7.64 -18.56 15.08
C ARG A 118 7.52 -18.30 16.58
N GLN A 119 8.64 -18.29 17.31
CA GLN A 119 8.66 -17.97 18.74
C GLN A 119 8.13 -16.56 19.00
N LEU A 120 8.53 -15.58 18.18
CA LEU A 120 8.03 -14.22 18.28
C LEU A 120 6.52 -14.17 18.03
N LEU A 121 6.03 -14.80 16.95
CA LEU A 121 4.60 -14.85 16.61
C LEU A 121 3.78 -15.49 17.73
N ASN A 122 4.20 -16.64 18.26
CA ASN A 122 3.55 -17.31 19.38
C ASN A 122 3.48 -16.38 20.59
N SER A 123 4.56 -15.69 20.94
CA SER A 123 4.58 -14.74 22.06
C SER A 123 3.61 -13.56 21.88
N LEU A 124 3.37 -13.13 20.63
CA LEU A 124 2.44 -12.05 20.30
C LEU A 124 0.98 -12.52 20.35
N LEU A 125 0.71 -13.78 19.98
CA LEU A 125 -0.63 -14.36 20.01
C LEU A 125 -1.08 -14.66 21.45
N THR A 126 -0.19 -15.15 22.31
CA THR A 126 -0.51 -15.42 23.73
C THR A 126 -0.84 -14.14 24.50
N ASN A 127 -0.25 -13.00 24.12
CA ASN A 127 -0.54 -11.68 24.71
C ASN A 127 -1.84 -11.03 24.19
N ARG A 128 -2.58 -11.69 23.29
CA ARG A 128 -3.86 -11.20 22.71
C ARG A 128 -5.08 -12.00 23.17
N ARG A 129 -5.11 -12.54 24.40
CA ARG A 129 -6.40 -12.91 25.03
C ARG A 129 -7.15 -11.64 25.45
N ILE A 130 -7.74 -10.95 24.48
CA ILE A 130 -8.82 -10.00 24.70
C ILE A 130 -10.09 -10.83 24.62
N VAL A 131 -10.78 -11.00 25.76
CA VAL A 131 -12.14 -11.51 25.81
C VAL A 131 -13.02 -10.46 25.11
N ILE A 132 -13.48 -10.76 23.91
CA ILE A 132 -14.54 -9.96 23.28
C ILE A 132 -15.86 -10.59 23.74
N GLN A 133 -16.49 -9.99 24.74
CA GLN A 133 -17.93 -10.18 24.94
C GLN A 133 -18.64 -9.44 23.81
N THR A 134 -19.32 -10.18 22.94
CA THR A 134 -20.30 -9.61 22.01
C THR A 134 -21.63 -9.53 22.73
N ASN A 135 -22.10 -8.32 23.04
CA ASN A 135 -23.50 -8.11 23.41
C ASN A 135 -24.33 -8.11 22.13
N GLY A 136 -25.45 -8.85 22.17
CA GLY A 136 -26.40 -9.01 21.07
C GLY A 136 -27.26 -7.79 20.80
#